data_AF-A0A8H5FF08-F1
#
_entry.id   AF-A0A8H5FF08-F1
#
_cell.length_a   1.000
_cell.length_b   1.000
_cell.length_c   1.000
_cell.angle_alpha   90.00
_cell.angle_beta   90.00
_cell.angle_gamma   90.00
#
_symmetry.space_group_name_H-M   'P 1'
#
loop_
_entity.id
_entity.type
_entity.pdbx_description
1 polymer ?
#
loop_
_entity_poly.entity_id
_entity_poly.type
_entity_poly.pdbx_seq_one_letter_code
_entity_poly.pdbx_strand_id
1 'polypeptide(L)'
;MNVFNHFVYCFSGQTLVFADLQGSPVMINNHSGLELFDVMTHTNTGTSGIGNLGLEGLHFFVDQHMCSEVCNNTMVDLEAFEIGAPSAPAPTSKGDDNVGQWLVQDQGEKERHTAGKGSSFQ
;
A
#
# COMPACT_ATOMS: atom_id res chain seq x y z
N MET A 1 -11.89 10.21 -11.06
CA MET A 1 -11.39 9.04 -10.30
C MET A 1 -10.43 9.40 -9.18
N ASN A 2 -9.58 10.43 -9.31
CA ASN A 2 -8.51 10.70 -8.35
C ASN A 2 -8.97 10.86 -6.88
N VAL A 3 -10.12 11.50 -6.66
CA VAL A 3 -10.74 11.64 -5.32
C VAL A 3 -11.14 10.30 -4.73
N PHE A 4 -11.77 9.42 -5.51
CA PHE A 4 -12.24 8.11 -5.05
C PHE A 4 -11.06 7.21 -4.68
N ASN A 5 -10.00 7.18 -5.49
CA ASN A 5 -8.78 6.41 -5.16
C ASN A 5 -8.12 6.92 -3.88
N HIS A 6 -8.05 8.24 -3.70
CA HIS A 6 -7.48 8.80 -2.48
C HIS A 6 -8.37 8.52 -1.26
N PHE A 7 -9.70 8.61 -1.39
CA PHE A 7 -10.63 8.17 -0.34
C PHE A 7 -10.36 6.72 0.07
N VAL A 8 -10.28 5.78 -0.88
CA VAL A 8 -10.02 4.36 -0.60
C VAL A 8 -8.66 4.17 0.06
N TYR A 9 -7.63 4.87 -0.40
CA TYR A 9 -6.30 4.82 0.19
C TYR A 9 -6.32 5.26 1.66
N CYS A 10 -6.94 6.40 1.98
CA CYS A 10 -7.05 6.86 3.36
C CYS A 10 -7.94 5.93 4.21
N PHE A 11 -9.11 5.54 3.68
CA PHE A 11 -10.08 4.69 4.37
C PHE A 11 -9.51 3.30 4.70
N SER A 12 -8.63 2.76 3.84
CA SER A 12 -7.95 1.49 4.08
C SER A 12 -6.76 1.59 5.05
N GLY A 13 -6.56 2.75 5.70
CA GLY A 13 -5.36 2.98 6.53
C GLY A 13 -4.08 2.94 5.71
N GLN A 14 -4.12 3.42 4.47
CA GLN A 14 -2.98 3.50 3.54
C GLN A 14 -2.44 2.14 3.09
N THR A 15 -3.26 1.08 3.14
CA THR A 15 -2.83 -0.29 2.80
C THR A 15 -3.29 -0.77 1.43
N LEU A 16 -4.23 -0.06 0.80
CA LEU A 16 -4.82 -0.42 -0.49
C LEU A 16 -5.10 0.82 -1.32
N VAL A 17 -4.78 0.76 -2.61
CA VAL A 17 -5.29 1.73 -3.59
C VAL A 17 -5.82 0.99 -4.82
N PHE A 18 -6.86 1.53 -5.44
CA PHE A 18 -7.29 1.08 -6.76
C PHE A 18 -6.38 1.65 -7.85
N ALA A 19 -6.04 0.80 -8.81
CA ALA A 19 -5.31 1.14 -10.01
C ALA A 19 -6.16 0.78 -11.22
N ASP A 20 -5.82 1.36 -12.38
CA ASP A 20 -6.47 1.09 -13.66
C ASP A 20 -8.01 1.12 -13.58
N LEU A 21 -8.57 2.16 -12.94
CA LEU A 21 -10.02 2.29 -12.82
C LEU A 21 -10.64 2.64 -14.18
N GLN A 22 -11.21 1.62 -14.79
CA GLN A 22 -11.97 1.70 -16.04
C GLN A 22 -13.46 1.56 -15.74
N GLY A 23 -14.29 2.16 -16.60
CA GLY A 23 -15.73 2.07 -16.43
C GLY A 23 -16.52 2.63 -17.60
N SER A 24 -17.79 2.27 -17.64
CA SER A 24 -18.76 2.72 -18.65
C SER A 24 -19.85 3.56 -17.99
N PRO A 25 -20.24 4.70 -18.58
CA PRO A 25 -21.38 5.47 -18.09
C PRO A 25 -22.65 4.63 -18.21
N VAL A 26 -23.41 4.55 -17.13
CA VAL A 26 -24.65 3.78 -17.06
C VAL A 26 -25.74 4.59 -16.35
N MET A 27 -26.99 4.21 -16.59
CA MET A 27 -28.14 4.72 -15.84
C MET A 27 -28.58 3.66 -14.83
N ILE A 28 -28.45 3.95 -13.54
CA ILE A 28 -28.87 3.06 -12.45
C ILE A 28 -29.97 3.78 -11.68
N ASN A 29 -31.19 3.24 -11.67
CA ASN A 29 -32.35 3.82 -10.97
C ASN A 29 -32.60 5.30 -11.33
N ASN A 30 -32.54 5.66 -12.63
CA ASN A 30 -32.65 7.04 -13.13
C ASN A 30 -31.54 8.00 -12.68
N HIS A 31 -30.46 7.51 -12.07
CA HIS A 31 -29.25 8.27 -11.78
C HIS A 31 -28.15 7.91 -12.77
N SER A 32 -27.43 8.93 -13.25
CA SER A 32 -26.21 8.71 -14.04
C SER A 32 -25.10 8.27 -13.09
N GLY A 33 -24.49 7.13 -13.41
CA GLY A 33 -23.38 6.56 -12.68
C GLY A 33 -22.32 6.01 -13.61
N LEU A 34 -21.28 5.44 -13.02
CA LEU A 34 -20.19 4.79 -13.73
C LEU A 34 -20.08 3.35 -13.21
N GLU A 35 -20.31 2.37 -14.09
CA GLU A 35 -20.10 0.96 -13.78
C GLU A 35 -18.63 0.63 -13.98
N LEU A 36 -17.95 0.23 -12.91
CA LEU A 36 -16.53 -0.10 -12.95
C LEU A 36 -16.35 -1.58 -13.24
N PHE A 37 -15.34 -1.89 -14.03
CA PHE A 37 -14.97 -3.26 -14.37
C PHE A 37 -13.45 -3.40 -14.41
N ASP A 38 -12.98 -4.63 -14.29
CA ASP A 38 -11.55 -5.01 -14.31
C ASP A 38 -10.68 -4.20 -13.33
N VAL A 39 -11.18 -4.02 -12.10
CA VAL A 39 -10.49 -3.21 -11.09
C VAL A 39 -9.17 -3.87 -10.69
N MET A 40 -8.08 -3.13 -10.82
CA MET A 40 -6.77 -3.51 -10.28
C MET A 40 -6.58 -2.89 -8.89
N THR A 41 -5.77 -3.54 -8.05
CA THR A 41 -5.38 -3.00 -6.75
C THR A 41 -3.88 -3.09 -6.55
N HIS A 42 -3.33 -2.14 -5.80
CA HIS A 42 -2.06 -2.29 -5.12
C HIS A 42 -2.31 -2.43 -3.62
N THR A 43 -1.67 -3.41 -3.00
CA THR A 43 -1.78 -3.66 -1.55
C THR A 43 -0.41 -3.79 -0.92
N ASN A 44 -0.26 -3.54 0.38
CA ASN A 44 1.02 -3.74 1.05
C ASN A 44 1.56 -5.20 0.97
N THR A 45 0.68 -6.19 0.82
CA THR A 45 1.05 -7.61 0.67
C THR A 45 1.43 -8.01 -0.75
N GLY A 46 1.01 -7.26 -1.78
CA GLY A 46 1.21 -7.63 -3.19
C GLY A 46 0.36 -8.81 -3.67
N THR A 47 -0.64 -9.27 -2.90
CA THR A 47 -1.32 -10.57 -3.15
C THR A 47 -2.65 -10.48 -3.90
N SER A 48 -3.03 -9.33 -4.44
CA SER A 48 -4.36 -9.15 -5.05
C SER A 48 -4.45 -9.47 -6.54
N GLY A 49 -3.34 -9.86 -7.18
CA GLY A 49 -3.30 -10.27 -8.59
C GLY A 49 -1.98 -9.93 -9.27
N ILE A 50 -1.82 -10.34 -10.53
CA ILE A 50 -0.56 -10.18 -11.28
C ILE A 50 -0.16 -8.72 -11.53
N GLY A 51 -1.14 -7.81 -11.57
CA GLY A 51 -0.90 -6.37 -11.72
C GLY A 51 -0.60 -5.65 -10.40
N ASN A 52 -0.61 -6.35 -9.26
CA ASN A 52 -0.34 -5.73 -7.96
C ASN A 52 1.17 -5.52 -7.77
N LEU A 53 1.61 -4.27 -7.87
CA LEU A 53 3.00 -3.85 -7.64
C LEU A 53 3.36 -3.67 -6.16
N GLY A 54 2.50 -4.08 -5.24
CA GLY A 54 2.77 -4.02 -3.81
C GLY A 54 2.94 -2.59 -3.29
N LEU A 55 3.93 -2.40 -2.41
CA LEU A 55 4.34 -1.10 -1.90
C LEU A 55 4.82 -0.15 -2.99
N GLU A 56 5.44 -0.66 -4.07
CA GLU A 56 5.89 0.19 -5.18
C GLU A 56 4.70 0.89 -5.84
N GLY A 57 3.61 0.15 -6.08
CA GLY A 57 2.38 0.72 -6.63
C GLY A 57 1.72 1.74 -5.69
N LEU A 58 1.77 1.49 -4.37
CA LEU A 58 1.26 2.44 -3.37
C LEU A 58 2.10 3.73 -3.35
N HIS A 59 3.43 3.64 -3.37
CA HIS A 59 4.31 4.80 -3.42
C HIS A 59 4.12 5.59 -4.71
N PHE A 60 4.03 4.91 -5.85
CA PHE A 60 3.77 5.56 -7.13
C PHE A 60 2.46 6.36 -7.12
N PHE A 61 1.40 5.82 -6.50
CA PHE A 61 0.16 6.56 -6.31
C PHE A 61 0.38 7.82 -5.46
N VAL A 62 1.04 7.71 -4.29
CA VAL A 62 1.29 8.85 -3.40
C VAL A 62 2.13 9.94 -4.09
N ASP A 63 3.17 9.54 -4.81
CA ASP A 63 4.09 10.46 -5.50
C ASP A 63 3.40 11.25 -6.63
N GLN A 64 2.43 10.64 -7.30
CA GLN A 64 1.73 11.25 -8.43
C GLN A 64 0.38 11.87 -8.07
N HIS A 65 -0.19 11.53 -6.90
CA HIS A 65 -1.49 12.03 -6.50
C HIS A 65 -1.43 13.53 -6.21
N MET A 66 -2.16 14.31 -6.99
CA MET A 66 -2.46 15.70 -6.67
C MET A 66 -3.87 15.84 -6.12
N CYS A 67 -3.98 16.24 -4.85
CA CYS A 67 -5.27 16.55 -4.24
C CYS A 67 -5.98 17.66 -5.02
N SER A 68 -7.26 17.41 -5.33
CA SER A 68 -8.17 18.46 -5.76
C SER A 68 -8.88 19.06 -4.55
N GLU A 69 -9.57 20.18 -4.74
CA GLU A 69 -10.43 20.78 -3.71
C GLU A 69 -11.43 19.77 -3.12
N VAL A 70 -11.97 18.89 -3.97
CA VAL A 70 -12.90 17.84 -3.54
C VAL A 70 -12.23 16.84 -2.61
N CYS A 71 -10.96 16.47 -2.82
CA CYS A 71 -10.23 15.59 -1.89
C CYS A 71 -10.21 16.22 -0.50
N ASN A 72 -9.82 17.50 -0.42
CA ASN A 72 -9.68 18.20 0.85
C ASN A 72 -11.03 18.36 1.56
N ASN A 73 -12.11 18.58 0.81
CA ASN A 73 -13.45 18.75 1.37
C ASN A 73 -14.15 17.42 1.72
N THR A 74 -13.69 16.30 1.17
CA THR A 74 -14.27 14.96 1.44
C THR A 74 -13.51 14.17 2.49
N MET A 75 -12.30 14.59 2.86
CA MET A 75 -11.44 13.91 3.84
C MET A 75 -11.54 14.43 5.27
N VAL A 76 -12.41 15.43 5.51
CA VAL A 76 -12.50 16.13 6.80
C VAL A 76 -13.06 15.26 7.95
N ASP A 77 -13.57 14.05 7.67
CA ASP A 77 -14.29 13.23 8.68
C ASP A 77 -13.95 11.73 8.65
N LEU A 78 -12.74 11.32 8.23
CA LEU A 78 -12.32 9.92 8.38
C LEU A 78 -12.09 9.49 9.85
N GLU A 79 -11.93 10.44 10.78
CA GLU A 79 -11.97 10.15 12.23
C GLU A 79 -13.40 10.03 12.78
N ALA A 80 -14.43 10.53 12.08
CA ALA A 80 -15.82 10.53 12.54
C ALA A 80 -16.61 9.27 12.13
N PHE A 81 -16.03 8.42 11.28
CA PHE A 81 -16.68 7.20 10.79
C PHE A 81 -16.32 6.00 11.68
N GLU A 82 -16.77 6.01 12.95
CA GLU A 82 -16.79 4.80 13.79
C GLU A 82 -17.85 3.82 13.26
N ILE A 83 -17.50 3.01 12.27
CA ILE A 83 -18.24 1.78 12.01
C ILE A 83 -17.79 0.80 13.07
N GLY A 84 -18.68 0.53 14.03
CA GLY A 84 -18.44 -0.34 15.19
C GLY A 84 -17.54 -1.53 14.85
N ALA A 85 -16.29 -1.44 15.32
CA ALA A 85 -15.36 -2.55 15.26
C ALA A 85 -16.01 -3.75 15.97
N PRO A 86 -15.99 -4.97 15.39
CA PRO A 86 -16.29 -6.15 16.18
C PRO A 86 -15.28 -6.15 17.33
N SER A 87 -15.80 -6.10 18.55
CA SER A 87 -15.01 -6.07 19.78
C SER A 87 -13.97 -7.17 19.71
N ALA A 88 -12.69 -6.80 19.59
CA ALA A 88 -11.60 -7.73 19.79
C ALA A 88 -11.79 -8.38 21.18
N PRO A 89 -11.63 -9.71 21.32
CA PRO A 89 -11.67 -10.33 22.63
C PRO A 89 -10.58 -9.70 23.50
N ALA A 90 -10.97 -9.35 24.73
CA ALA A 90 -10.11 -8.67 25.70
C ALA A 90 -8.72 -9.35 25.82
N PRO A 91 -7.64 -8.57 25.99
CA PRO A 91 -6.34 -9.15 26.28
C PRO A 91 -6.41 -9.86 27.63
N THR A 92 -6.38 -11.19 27.61
CA THR A 92 -6.10 -11.97 28.81
C THR A 92 -4.62 -11.80 29.13
N SER A 93 -4.33 -10.89 30.05
CA SER A 93 -3.03 -10.81 30.69
C SER A 93 -2.70 -12.13 31.39
N LYS A 94 -1.58 -12.76 31.03
CA LYS A 94 -0.52 -13.28 31.91
C LYS A 94 0.26 -14.40 31.22
N GLY A 95 1.58 -14.21 31.14
CA GLY A 95 2.53 -15.24 30.73
C GLY A 95 3.77 -14.58 30.15
N ASP A 96 4.69 -14.18 31.03
CA ASP A 96 6.05 -13.82 30.69
C ASP A 96 6.68 -14.95 29.89
N ASP A 97 7.35 -14.66 28.77
CA ASP A 97 8.46 -15.48 28.25
C ASP A 97 9.30 -14.65 27.25
N ASN A 98 10.56 -14.45 27.63
CA ASN A 98 11.65 -13.82 26.90
C ASN A 98 11.94 -14.54 25.57
N VAL A 99 11.83 -13.86 24.42
CA VAL A 99 12.61 -14.24 23.21
C VAL A 99 12.99 -13.00 22.39
N GLY A 100 14.28 -12.65 22.46
CA GLY A 100 15.06 -12.41 21.24
C GLY A 100 14.96 -11.06 20.54
N GLN A 101 15.62 -10.07 21.13
CA GLN A 101 16.30 -8.97 20.46
C GLN A 101 16.92 -9.36 19.09
N TRP A 102 16.48 -8.74 18.01
CA TRP A 102 17.28 -8.59 16.77
C TRP A 102 17.20 -7.15 16.27
N LEU A 103 17.99 -6.30 16.93
CA LEU A 103 18.65 -5.18 16.27
C LEU A 103 19.78 -5.79 15.43
N VAL A 104 19.75 -5.61 14.12
CA VAL A 104 20.96 -5.73 13.30
C VAL A 104 21.24 -4.35 12.72
N GLN A 105 22.21 -3.67 13.34
CA GLN A 105 22.94 -2.56 12.75
C GLN A 105 24.17 -3.10 12.02
N ASP A 106 24.32 -2.58 10.81
CA ASP A 106 25.51 -2.37 9.98
C ASP A 106 26.90 -2.58 10.62
N GLN A 107 27.79 -3.35 9.95
CA GLN A 107 29.23 -3.10 9.87
C GLN A 107 29.82 -3.73 8.60
N GLY A 108 30.50 -2.90 7.79
CA GLY A 108 31.34 -3.34 6.70
C GLY A 108 32.73 -3.81 7.17
N GLU A 109 33.36 -4.67 6.37
CA GLU A 109 34.79 -4.94 6.50
C GLU A 109 35.44 -5.13 5.13
N LYS A 110 36.37 -4.23 4.81
CA LYS A 110 37.39 -4.34 3.76
C LYS A 110 38.48 -5.23 4.32
N GLU A 111 38.89 -6.29 3.60
CA GLU A 111 40.30 -6.68 3.61
C GLU A 111 40.79 -7.15 2.23
N ARG A 112 41.98 -6.63 1.91
CA ARG A 112 42.81 -6.90 0.73
C ARG A 112 43.59 -8.18 0.96
N HIS A 113 43.71 -9.04 -0.05
CA HIS A 113 44.91 -9.87 -0.22
C HIS A 113 45.34 -9.89 -1.69
N THR A 114 46.64 -9.68 -1.87
CA THR A 114 47.37 -9.34 -3.10
C THR A 114 47.93 -10.55 -3.87
N ALA A 115 48.16 -10.31 -5.17
CA ALA A 115 49.12 -10.95 -6.09
C ALA A 115 48.77 -12.37 -6.60
N GLY A 116 48.91 -12.75 -7.87
CA GLY A 116 49.48 -12.14 -9.07
C GLY A 116 49.75 -13.25 -10.13
N LYS A 117 49.97 -12.84 -11.40
CA LYS A 117 50.23 -13.63 -12.63
C LYS A 117 48.97 -14.24 -13.26
N GLY A 118 48.57 -13.98 -14.50
CA GLY A 118 49.28 -13.53 -15.70
C GLY A 118 49.29 -14.68 -16.72
N SER A 119 48.45 -14.62 -17.75
CA SER A 119 48.68 -15.23 -19.07
C SER A 119 47.53 -14.92 -20.03
N SER A 120 47.87 -14.21 -21.09
CA SER A 120 47.12 -14.03 -22.33
C SER A 120 46.78 -15.39 -22.98
N PHE A 121 45.60 -15.50 -23.60
CA PHE A 121 45.39 -16.37 -24.75
C PHE A 121 44.61 -15.59 -25.81
N GLN A 122 45.12 -15.72 -27.03
CA GLN A 122 44.65 -15.13 -28.28
C GLN A 122 43.28 -15.67 -28.69
#